data_AF-A0A350LZJ0-F1
#
_entry.id   AF-A0A350LZJ0-F1
#
_cell.length_a   1.000
_cell.length_b   1.000
_cell.length_c   1.000
_cell.angle_alpha   90.00
_cell.angle_beta   90.00
_cell.angle_gamma   90.00
#
_symmetry.space_group_name_H-M   'P 1'
#
loop_
_entity.id
_entity.type
_entity.pdbx_description
1 polymer ?
#
loop_
_entity_poly.entity_id
_entity_poly.type
_entity_poly.pdbx_seq_one_letter_code
_entity_poly.pdbx_strand_id
1 'polypeptide(L)'
;MKRAIFLMVILGLIPSLSFAKITQKELKEEEYEIIIVKKGDTLWDLAGKYIGRCQQWLEFERYNQFTNPHLIYPGEKLAIGIKDGKLVIRRVEELEAELKAKIKKKDEEIAKLSEEIEKLKLAPKEKEIIKEIIYDKEREEVIEAILLEREEFEKGLYDLKNETGSIRKEIDALAVRLSQTEERLDLTEGILIRERKLIQRKEKELQEVREEKEQIAKEEKIQRRYKEILAISVFVGIVIANSLR
;
A
#
# COMPACT_ATOMS: atom_id res chain seq x y z
N MET A 1 14.56 29.96 -46.37
CA MET A 1 13.49 29.78 -45.36
C MET A 1 12.83 28.40 -45.38
N LYS A 2 12.50 27.80 -46.53
CA LYS A 2 11.83 26.48 -46.61
C LYS A 2 12.61 25.28 -46.03
N ARG A 3 13.96 25.30 -46.07
CA ARG A 3 14.81 24.24 -45.48
C ARG A 3 15.00 24.35 -43.96
N ALA A 4 14.89 25.57 -43.41
CA ALA A 4 14.96 25.80 -41.97
C ALA A 4 13.64 25.44 -41.26
N ILE A 5 12.51 25.66 -41.94
CA ILE A 5 11.19 25.25 -41.43
C ILE A 5 11.05 23.72 -41.42
N PHE A 6 11.64 23.02 -42.40
CA PHE A 6 11.61 21.55 -42.45
C PHE A 6 12.42 20.90 -41.30
N LEU A 7 13.52 21.54 -40.86
CA LEU A 7 14.33 21.07 -39.72
C LEU A 7 13.68 21.34 -38.36
N MET A 8 12.86 22.39 -38.23
CA MET A 8 12.09 22.66 -36.99
C MET A 8 10.89 21.71 -36.79
N VAL A 9 10.31 21.17 -37.87
CA VAL A 9 9.18 20.24 -37.79
C VAL A 9 9.63 18.81 -37.40
N ILE A 10 10.89 18.44 -37.70
CA ILE A 10 11.42 17.10 -37.37
C ILE A 10 11.96 17.02 -35.93
N LEU A 11 12.34 18.16 -35.31
CA LEU A 11 12.85 18.19 -33.94
C LEU A 11 11.76 18.37 -32.86
N GLY A 12 10.51 18.63 -33.26
CA GLY A 12 9.39 18.90 -32.36
C GLY A 12 8.50 17.70 -32.00
N LEU A 13 8.84 16.49 -32.45
CA LEU A 13 7.98 15.31 -32.29
C LEU A 13 8.77 14.05 -31.90
N ILE A 14 9.58 14.13 -30.85
CA ILE A 14 9.91 12.94 -30.06
C ILE A 14 8.97 12.99 -28.86
N PRO A 15 7.76 12.38 -28.92
CA PRO A 15 7.04 12.13 -27.69
C PRO A 15 7.94 11.23 -26.86
N SER A 16 8.34 11.69 -25.69
CA SER A 16 9.00 10.88 -24.68
C SER A 16 8.04 9.74 -24.35
N LEU A 17 8.16 8.59 -25.00
CA LEU A 17 7.49 7.38 -24.56
C LEU A 17 8.18 6.95 -23.26
N SER A 18 7.78 7.57 -22.15
CA SER A 18 8.02 7.04 -20.82
C SER A 18 7.18 5.77 -20.69
N PHE A 19 7.76 4.64 -21.10
CA PHE A 19 7.17 3.34 -20.79
C PHE A 19 7.11 3.19 -19.28
N ALA A 20 5.96 2.76 -18.75
CA ALA A 20 5.86 2.44 -17.35
C ALA A 20 6.83 1.30 -17.04
N LYS A 21 7.64 1.49 -16.00
CA LYS A 21 8.67 0.55 -15.57
C LYS A 21 8.62 0.38 -14.06
N ILE A 22 8.80 -0.86 -13.63
CA ILE A 22 9.05 -1.24 -12.24
C ILE A 22 10.56 -1.29 -11.98
N THR A 23 11.03 -0.57 -10.97
CA THR A 23 12.43 -0.61 -10.52
C THR A 23 12.47 -1.03 -9.05
N GLN A 24 13.20 -2.09 -8.70
CA GLN A 24 13.30 -2.53 -7.31
C GLN A 24 14.17 -1.53 -6.53
N LYS A 25 13.79 -1.22 -5.29
CA LYS A 25 14.62 -0.45 -4.38
C LYS A 25 15.65 -1.39 -3.74
N GLU A 26 16.89 -0.93 -3.63
CA GLU A 26 17.91 -1.61 -2.82
C GLU A 26 17.65 -1.31 -1.34
N LEU A 27 16.82 -2.13 -0.70
CA LEU A 27 16.60 -2.10 0.74
C LEU A 27 17.59 -3.05 1.40
N LYS A 28 18.48 -2.53 2.26
CA LYS A 28 19.54 -3.32 2.91
C LYS A 28 19.04 -4.20 4.05
N GLU A 29 17.92 -3.84 4.67
CA GLU A 29 17.41 -4.47 5.90
C GLU A 29 16.08 -5.21 5.68
N GLU A 30 15.40 -5.00 4.55
CA GLU A 30 14.12 -5.66 4.27
C GLU A 30 14.28 -6.77 3.23
N GLU A 31 13.96 -7.99 3.64
CA GLU A 31 13.94 -9.15 2.76
C GLU A 31 12.70 -9.19 1.87
N TYR A 32 12.92 -9.39 0.57
CA TYR A 32 11.87 -9.49 -0.43
C TYR A 32 12.11 -10.65 -1.39
N GLU A 33 11.03 -11.15 -1.99
CA GLU A 33 11.05 -12.12 -3.08
C GLU A 33 10.75 -11.40 -4.39
N ILE A 34 11.40 -11.79 -5.49
CA ILE A 34 11.10 -11.23 -6.82
C ILE A 34 10.17 -12.20 -7.56
N ILE A 35 9.01 -11.69 -7.95
CA ILE A 35 8.08 -12.41 -8.83
C ILE A 35 8.07 -11.78 -10.22
N ILE A 36 7.76 -12.60 -11.23
CA ILE A 36 7.58 -12.14 -12.61
C ILE A 36 6.09 -11.93 -12.87
N VAL A 37 5.73 -10.71 -13.24
CA VAL A 37 4.35 -10.35 -13.63
C VAL A 37 3.93 -11.16 -14.85
N LYS A 38 2.75 -11.77 -14.81
CA LYS A 38 2.18 -12.56 -15.90
C LYS A 38 1.08 -11.80 -16.62
N LYS A 39 0.73 -12.26 -17.83
CA LYS A 39 -0.38 -11.69 -18.61
C LYS A 39 -1.69 -11.84 -17.83
N GLY A 40 -2.33 -10.70 -17.58
CA GLY A 40 -3.58 -10.63 -16.83
C GLY A 40 -3.41 -10.35 -15.33
N ASP A 41 -2.19 -10.30 -14.81
CA ASP A 41 -1.95 -9.88 -13.43
C ASP A 41 -2.25 -8.39 -13.25
N THR A 42 -2.84 -8.05 -12.11
CA THR A 42 -2.99 -6.67 -11.64
C THR A 42 -2.32 -6.54 -10.28
N LEU A 43 -1.90 -5.32 -9.89
CA LEU A 43 -1.37 -5.10 -8.54
C LEU A 43 -2.39 -5.50 -7.46
N TRP A 44 -3.68 -5.33 -7.74
CA TRP A 44 -4.77 -5.72 -6.84
C TRP A 44 -4.82 -7.24 -6.62
N ASP A 45 -4.80 -8.03 -7.69
CA ASP A 45 -4.86 -9.49 -7.62
C ASP A 45 -3.58 -10.07 -7.00
N LEU A 46 -2.42 -9.48 -7.36
CA LEU A 46 -1.14 -9.84 -6.76
C LEU A 46 -1.12 -9.53 -5.26
N ALA A 47 -1.69 -8.42 -4.82
CA ALA A 47 -1.83 -8.10 -3.40
C ALA A 47 -2.75 -9.10 -2.68
N GLY A 48 -3.88 -9.47 -3.29
CA GLY A 48 -4.75 -10.52 -2.77
C GLY A 48 -4.01 -11.84 -2.59
N LYS A 49 -3.19 -12.22 -3.57
CA LYS A 49 -2.45 -13.49 -3.58
C LYS A 49 -1.27 -13.54 -2.59
N TYR A 50 -0.44 -12.49 -2.56
CA TYR A 50 0.82 -12.52 -1.82
C TYR A 50 0.72 -11.84 -0.44
N ILE A 51 -0.08 -10.77 -0.33
CA ILE A 51 -0.30 -10.05 0.93
C ILE A 51 -1.54 -10.62 1.66
N GLY A 52 -2.52 -11.14 0.92
CA GLY A 52 -3.77 -11.69 1.47
C GLY A 52 -4.91 -10.68 1.50
N ARG A 53 -4.65 -9.41 1.15
CA ARG A 53 -5.65 -8.34 1.03
C ARG A 53 -5.39 -7.52 -0.22
N CYS A 54 -6.35 -7.51 -1.13
CA CYS A 54 -6.17 -6.86 -2.44
C CYS A 54 -6.00 -5.33 -2.34
N GLN A 55 -6.62 -4.70 -1.35
CA GLN A 55 -6.53 -3.26 -1.08
C GLN A 55 -5.11 -2.81 -0.67
N GLN A 56 -4.28 -3.74 -0.21
CA GLN A 56 -2.93 -3.45 0.30
C GLN A 56 -1.86 -3.48 -0.79
N TRP A 57 -2.22 -3.26 -2.05
CA TRP A 57 -1.25 -3.25 -3.15
C TRP A 57 -0.18 -2.15 -3.01
N LEU A 58 -0.46 -1.06 -2.28
CA LEU A 58 0.50 0.00 -1.95
C LEU A 58 1.73 -0.53 -1.19
N GLU A 59 1.63 -1.68 -0.52
CA GLU A 59 2.78 -2.30 0.15
C GLU A 59 3.89 -2.70 -0.83
N PHE A 60 3.56 -2.91 -2.11
CA PHE A 60 4.57 -3.15 -3.14
C PHE A 60 5.42 -1.89 -3.42
N GLU A 61 4.92 -0.68 -3.14
CA GLU A 61 5.69 0.56 -3.29
C GLU A 61 6.80 0.69 -2.24
N ARG A 62 6.73 -0.04 -1.12
CA ARG A 62 7.86 -0.10 -0.19
C ARG A 62 9.09 -0.68 -0.88
N TYR A 63 8.93 -1.74 -1.64
CA TYR A 63 10.01 -2.49 -2.30
C TYR A 63 10.31 -2.05 -3.73
N ASN A 64 9.38 -1.35 -4.39
CA ASN A 64 9.51 -0.97 -5.79
C ASN A 64 9.24 0.52 -6.01
N GLN A 65 9.85 1.07 -7.04
CA GLN A 65 9.49 2.34 -7.65
C GLN A 65 8.71 2.06 -8.93
N PHE A 66 7.50 2.57 -8.99
CA PHE A 66 6.65 2.51 -10.18
C PHE A 66 6.71 3.84 -10.91
N THR A 67 6.91 3.79 -12.23
CA THR A 67 6.70 4.99 -13.07
C THR A 67 5.20 5.33 -13.16
N ASN A 68 4.35 4.31 -13.20
CA ASN A 68 2.90 4.42 -13.09
C ASN A 68 2.35 3.12 -12.45
N PRO A 69 1.82 3.16 -11.22
CA PRO A 69 1.31 1.97 -10.54
C PRO A 69 0.14 1.27 -11.26
N HIS A 70 -0.59 1.98 -12.11
CA HIS A 70 -1.70 1.40 -12.88
C HIS A 70 -1.25 0.61 -14.12
N LEU A 71 0.04 0.68 -14.48
CA LEU A 71 0.59 0.03 -15.66
C LEU A 71 1.73 -0.90 -15.25
N ILE A 72 1.42 -2.19 -15.14
CA ILE A 72 2.39 -3.27 -15.00
C ILE A 72 2.31 -4.18 -16.21
N TYR A 73 3.46 -4.66 -16.68
CA TYR A 73 3.55 -5.46 -17.90
C TYR A 73 4.05 -6.88 -17.64
N PRO A 74 3.59 -7.87 -18.44
CA PRO A 74 4.11 -9.23 -18.34
C PRO A 74 5.62 -9.28 -18.58
N GLY A 75 6.33 -10.02 -17.73
CA GLY A 75 7.79 -10.12 -17.75
C GLY A 75 8.50 -9.13 -16.83
N GLU A 76 7.80 -8.13 -16.27
CA GLU A 76 8.40 -7.25 -15.27
C GLU A 76 8.65 -7.98 -13.95
N LYS A 77 9.72 -7.55 -13.26
CA LYS A 77 10.12 -8.06 -11.95
C LYS A 77 9.50 -7.20 -10.85
N LEU A 78 8.67 -7.80 -10.00
CA LEU A 78 8.05 -7.13 -8.86
C LEU A 78 8.64 -7.69 -7.57
N ALA A 79 9.24 -6.84 -6.74
CA ALA A 79 9.67 -7.22 -5.40
C ALA A 79 8.47 -7.24 -4.44
N ILE A 80 8.32 -8.32 -3.69
CA ILE A 80 7.25 -8.48 -2.69
C ILE A 80 7.87 -8.78 -1.33
N GLY A 81 7.43 -8.08 -0.29
CA GLY A 81 7.92 -8.32 1.07
C GLY A 81 7.62 -9.75 1.53
N ILE A 82 8.59 -10.40 2.16
CA ILE A 82 8.39 -11.72 2.76
C ILE A 82 7.72 -11.51 4.12
N LYS A 83 6.58 -12.19 4.35
CA LYS A 83 5.89 -12.14 5.65
C LYS A 83 6.76 -12.75 6.75
N ASP A 84 6.68 -12.20 7.96
CA ASP A 84 7.48 -12.60 9.13
C ASP A 84 7.53 -14.12 9.35
N GLY A 85 6.41 -14.83 9.21
CA GLY A 85 6.38 -16.29 9.36
C GLY A 85 7.23 -17.05 8.32
N LYS A 86 7.35 -16.54 7.10
CA LYS A 86 8.18 -17.14 6.04
C LYS A 86 9.66 -16.79 6.24
N LEU A 87 9.98 -15.64 6.84
CA LEU A 87 11.34 -15.30 7.28
C LEU A 87 11.81 -16.23 8.40
N VAL A 88 10.96 -16.49 9.40
CA VAL A 88 11.27 -17.41 10.51
C VAL A 88 11.54 -18.82 9.99
N ILE A 89 10.69 -19.35 9.08
CA ILE A 89 10.89 -20.69 8.50
C ILE A 89 12.23 -20.77 7.76
N ARG A 90 12.52 -19.79 6.91
CA ARG A 90 13.78 -19.75 6.15
C ARG A 90 14.99 -19.69 7.07
N ARG A 91 14.93 -18.87 8.12
CA ARG A 91 16.00 -18.76 9.11
C ARG A 91 16.22 -20.08 9.85
N VAL A 92 15.14 -20.79 10.18
CA VAL A 92 15.22 -22.14 10.77
C VAL A 92 15.86 -23.13 9.80
N GLU A 93 15.48 -23.13 8.52
CA GLU A 93 16.09 -23.99 7.49
C GLU A 93 17.60 -23.72 7.31
N GLU A 94 18.00 -22.45 7.35
CA GLU A 94 19.42 -22.04 7.30
C GLU A 94 20.20 -22.54 8.52
N LEU A 95 19.66 -22.33 9.73
CA LEU A 95 20.29 -22.80 10.97
C LEU A 95 20.40 -24.32 11.01
N GLU A 96 19.38 -25.05 10.53
CA GLU A 96 19.44 -26.51 10.40
C GLU A 96 20.54 -26.97 9.43
N ALA A 97 20.75 -26.25 8.32
CA ALA A 97 21.81 -26.55 7.37
C ALA A 97 23.20 -26.27 7.95
N GLU A 98 23.36 -25.15 8.66
CA GLU A 98 24.59 -24.80 9.38
C GLU A 98 24.92 -25.86 10.45
N LEU A 99 23.94 -26.28 11.23
CA LEU A 99 24.11 -27.30 12.26
C LEU A 99 24.51 -28.66 11.66
N LYS A 100 23.84 -29.09 10.58
CA LYS A 100 24.21 -30.32 9.85
C LYS A 100 25.64 -30.27 9.32
N ALA A 101 26.09 -29.12 8.84
CA ALA A 101 27.46 -28.94 8.38
C ALA A 101 28.48 -29.02 9.54
N LYS A 102 28.16 -28.41 10.69
CA LYS A 102 28.98 -28.52 11.91
C LYS A 102 29.11 -29.98 12.38
N ILE A 103 28.00 -30.71 12.43
CA ILE A 103 27.97 -32.14 12.81
C ILE A 103 28.84 -32.96 11.87
N LYS A 104 28.68 -32.80 10.56
CA LYS A 104 29.49 -33.55 9.58
C LYS A 104 30.99 -33.29 9.75
N LYS A 105 31.38 -32.03 9.98
CA LYS A 105 32.79 -31.69 10.21
C LYS A 105 33.34 -32.35 11.47
N LYS A 106 32.52 -32.45 12.52
CA LYS A 106 32.86 -33.15 13.76
C LYS A 106 33.00 -34.66 13.54
N ASP A 107 32.07 -35.28 12.80
CA ASP A 107 32.18 -36.70 12.43
C ASP A 107 33.49 -37.01 11.67
N GLU A 108 33.93 -36.10 10.79
CA GLU A 108 35.22 -36.19 10.08
C GLU A 108 36.44 -36.05 11.01
N GLU A 109 36.35 -35.21 12.06
CA GLU A 109 37.38 -35.09 13.11
C GLU A 109 37.46 -36.38 13.94
N ILE A 110 36.33 -36.92 14.40
CA ILE A 110 36.23 -38.19 15.13
C ILE A 110 36.81 -39.36 14.30
N ALA A 111 36.52 -39.40 13.00
CA ALA A 111 37.04 -40.44 12.11
C ALA A 111 38.57 -40.40 12.00
N LYS A 112 39.16 -39.20 11.91
CA LYS A 112 40.63 -39.04 11.87
C LYS A 112 41.27 -39.47 13.18
N LEU A 113 40.72 -39.05 14.32
CA LEU A 113 41.19 -39.45 15.64
C LEU A 113 41.10 -40.97 15.84
N SER A 114 40.02 -41.58 15.37
CA SER A 114 39.82 -43.03 15.42
C SER A 114 40.87 -43.79 14.61
N GLU A 115 41.26 -43.28 13.44
CA GLU A 115 42.32 -43.84 12.59
C GLU A 115 43.71 -43.69 13.23
N GLU A 116 43.95 -42.58 13.91
CA GLU A 116 45.19 -42.30 14.63
C GLU A 116 45.36 -43.23 15.85
N ILE A 117 44.28 -43.51 16.57
CA ILE A 117 44.22 -44.49 17.66
C ILE A 117 44.49 -45.92 17.14
N GLU A 118 44.01 -46.22 15.93
CA GLU A 118 44.24 -47.53 15.32
C GLU A 118 45.73 -47.78 15.04
N LYS A 119 46.47 -46.72 14.69
CA LYS A 119 47.92 -46.74 14.43
C LYS A 119 48.79 -46.79 15.69
N LEU A 120 48.25 -46.50 16.87
CA LEU A 120 48.98 -46.64 18.14
C LEU A 120 49.23 -48.12 18.48
N LYS A 121 50.38 -48.47 19.05
CA LYS A 121 50.68 -49.84 19.53
C LYS A 121 50.11 -50.10 20.94
N LEU A 122 48.80 -49.93 21.08
CA LEU A 122 48.04 -50.20 22.31
C LEU A 122 47.34 -51.56 22.25
N ALA A 123 47.07 -52.18 23.39
CA ALA A 123 46.28 -53.41 23.43
C ALA A 123 44.84 -53.12 22.94
N PRO A 124 44.15 -54.08 22.29
CA PRO A 124 42.83 -53.85 21.68
C PRO A 124 41.80 -53.24 22.65
N LYS A 125 41.80 -53.69 23.91
CA LYS A 125 40.92 -53.17 24.98
C LYS A 125 41.18 -51.69 25.32
N GLU A 126 42.42 -51.24 25.25
CA GLU A 126 42.78 -49.85 25.57
C GLU A 126 42.34 -48.90 24.45
N LYS A 127 42.42 -49.36 23.19
CA LYS A 127 41.93 -48.61 22.02
C LYS A 127 40.41 -48.47 22.04
N GLU A 128 39.70 -49.50 22.48
CA GLU A 128 38.24 -49.53 22.54
C GLU A 128 37.71 -48.59 23.62
N ILE A 129 38.36 -48.58 24.80
CA ILE A 129 38.07 -47.63 25.89
C ILE A 129 38.35 -46.19 25.45
N ILE A 130 39.45 -45.93 24.75
CA ILE A 130 39.78 -44.58 24.26
C ILE A 130 38.79 -44.11 23.17
N LYS A 131 38.36 -45.01 22.27
CA LYS A 131 37.32 -44.71 21.27
C LYS A 131 35.99 -44.35 21.96
N GLU A 132 35.56 -45.09 22.97
CA GLU A 132 34.35 -44.77 23.76
C GLU A 132 34.46 -43.42 24.47
N ILE A 133 35.58 -43.14 25.16
CA ILE A 133 35.78 -41.87 25.90
C ILE A 133 35.76 -40.65 24.97
N ILE A 134 36.37 -40.74 23.78
CA ILE A 134 36.37 -39.64 22.80
C ILE A 134 34.97 -39.44 22.22
N TYR A 135 34.28 -40.54 21.91
CA TYR A 135 32.92 -40.47 21.38
C TYR A 135 31.94 -39.88 22.40
N ASP A 136 32.14 -40.13 23.70
CA ASP A 136 31.28 -39.59 24.76
C ASP A 136 31.60 -38.11 25.03
N LYS A 137 32.88 -37.74 25.05
CA LYS A 137 33.32 -36.37 25.34
C LYS A 137 32.96 -35.38 24.22
N GLU A 138 33.16 -35.75 22.96
CA GLU A 138 32.71 -34.91 21.84
C GLU A 138 31.18 -34.85 21.74
N ARG A 139 30.48 -35.94 22.12
CA ARG A 139 29.01 -35.94 22.18
C ARG A 139 28.50 -35.03 23.29
N GLU A 140 29.13 -34.99 24.46
CA GLU A 140 28.81 -34.04 25.54
C GLU A 140 29.00 -32.59 25.07
N GLU A 141 30.14 -32.24 24.45
CA GLU A 141 30.36 -30.88 23.94
C GLU A 141 29.34 -30.47 22.86
N VAL A 142 28.96 -31.41 21.98
CA VAL A 142 27.93 -31.17 20.96
C VAL A 142 26.54 -31.02 21.59
N ILE A 143 26.19 -31.85 22.59
CA ILE A 143 24.92 -31.75 23.33
C ILE A 143 24.85 -30.42 24.08
N GLU A 144 25.93 -30.02 24.74
CA GLU A 144 25.98 -28.77 25.51
C GLU A 144 25.83 -27.54 24.59
N ALA A 145 26.49 -27.55 23.42
CA ALA A 145 26.31 -26.51 22.41
C ALA A 145 24.88 -26.45 21.84
N ILE A 146 24.26 -27.61 21.57
CA ILE A 146 22.87 -27.70 21.10
C ILE A 146 21.89 -27.22 22.18
N LEU A 147 22.12 -27.56 23.44
CA LEU A 147 21.29 -27.11 24.56
C LEU A 147 21.35 -25.59 24.72
N LEU A 148 22.54 -25.00 24.57
CA LEU A 148 22.73 -23.56 24.66
C LEU A 148 22.07 -22.81 23.49
N GLU A 149 22.26 -23.28 22.24
CA GLU A 149 21.55 -22.75 21.06
C GLU A 149 20.02 -22.90 21.23
N ARG A 150 19.56 -24.01 21.81
CA ARG A 150 18.13 -24.27 22.08
C ARG A 150 17.56 -23.31 23.13
N GLU A 151 18.28 -23.02 24.22
CA GLU A 151 17.84 -22.06 25.22
C GLU A 151 17.75 -20.64 24.65
N GLU A 152 18.75 -20.22 23.86
CA GLU A 152 18.71 -18.91 23.19
C GLU A 152 17.53 -18.81 22.21
N PHE A 153 17.25 -19.88 21.47
CA PHE A 153 16.11 -19.97 20.58
C PHE A 153 14.77 -19.92 21.33
N GLU A 154 14.62 -20.65 22.44
CA GLU A 154 13.42 -20.64 23.28
C GLU A 154 13.16 -19.26 23.89
N LYS A 155 14.23 -18.55 24.28
CA LYS A 155 14.15 -17.17 24.74
C LYS A 155 13.66 -16.23 23.64
N GLY A 156 14.22 -16.35 22.43
CA GLY A 156 13.76 -15.60 21.26
C GLY A 156 12.28 -15.85 20.93
N LEU A 157 11.82 -17.09 21.05
CA LEU A 157 10.40 -17.45 20.89
C LEU A 157 9.51 -16.81 21.96
N TYR A 158 9.98 -16.75 23.20
CA TYR A 158 9.26 -16.10 24.30
C TYR A 158 9.10 -14.59 24.06
N ASP A 159 10.18 -13.93 23.66
CA ASP A 159 10.18 -12.50 23.36
C ASP A 159 9.26 -12.19 22.17
N LEU A 160 9.35 -12.98 21.10
CA LEU A 160 8.47 -12.85 19.92
C LEU A 160 7.00 -13.07 20.27
N LYS A 161 6.69 -14.03 21.16
CA LYS A 161 5.33 -14.28 21.63
C LYS A 161 4.78 -13.08 22.43
N ASN A 162 5.63 -12.42 23.21
CA ASN A 162 5.23 -11.23 23.96
C ASN A 162 4.99 -10.04 23.02
N GLU A 163 5.86 -9.85 22.03
CA GLU A 163 5.74 -8.79 21.03
C GLU A 163 4.48 -8.96 20.18
N THR A 164 4.24 -10.16 19.65
CA THR A 164 3.01 -10.50 18.92
C THR A 164 1.76 -10.34 19.79
N GLY A 165 1.85 -10.64 21.08
CA GLY A 165 0.78 -10.36 22.06
C GLY A 165 0.49 -8.87 22.23
N SER A 166 1.53 -8.02 22.24
CA SER A 166 1.38 -6.56 22.30
C SER A 166 0.75 -6.01 21.01
N ILE A 167 1.27 -6.43 19.86
CA ILE A 167 0.76 -6.02 18.54
C ILE A 167 -0.72 -6.41 18.39
N ARG A 168 -1.12 -7.61 18.85
CA ARG A 168 -2.53 -8.01 18.82
C ARG A 168 -3.42 -7.06 19.62
N LYS A 169 -2.99 -6.63 20.81
CA LYS A 169 -3.74 -5.66 21.63
C LYS A 169 -3.86 -4.30 20.92
N GLU A 170 -2.81 -3.86 20.23
CA GLU A 170 -2.86 -2.63 19.44
C GLU A 170 -3.82 -2.73 18.26
N ILE A 171 -3.82 -3.86 17.55
CA ILE A 171 -4.77 -4.15 16.46
C ILE A 171 -6.20 -4.09 16.99
N ASP A 172 -6.47 -4.74 18.13
CA ASP A 172 -7.79 -4.74 18.75
C ASP A 172 -8.22 -3.31 19.14
N ALA A 173 -7.31 -2.52 19.70
CA ALA A 173 -7.57 -1.12 20.05
C ALA A 173 -7.83 -0.24 18.80
N LEU A 174 -7.10 -0.47 17.71
CA LEU A 174 -7.30 0.23 16.44
C LEU A 174 -8.63 -0.15 15.80
N ALA A 175 -9.04 -1.42 15.86
CA ALA A 175 -10.33 -1.88 15.36
C ALA A 175 -11.50 -1.17 16.07
N VAL A 176 -11.41 -1.00 17.39
CA VAL A 176 -12.41 -0.24 18.16
C VAL A 176 -12.46 1.22 17.70
N ARG A 177 -11.31 1.89 17.55
CA ARG A 177 -11.26 3.28 17.07
C ARG A 177 -11.81 3.44 15.66
N LEU A 178 -11.55 2.47 14.78
CA LEU A 178 -12.06 2.48 13.41
C LEU A 178 -13.59 2.45 13.42
N SER A 179 -14.18 1.52 14.18
CA SER A 179 -15.64 1.41 14.33
C SER A 179 -16.27 2.70 14.87
N GLN A 180 -15.66 3.33 15.88
CA GLN A 180 -16.12 4.64 16.39
C GLN A 180 -16.02 5.74 15.34
N THR A 181 -15.02 5.69 14.46
CA THR A 181 -14.83 6.68 13.40
C THR A 181 -15.87 6.50 12.29
N GLU A 182 -16.18 5.26 11.93
CA GLU A 182 -17.24 4.92 10.97
C GLU A 182 -18.61 5.40 11.47
N GLU A 183 -18.95 5.16 12.74
CA GLU A 183 -20.19 5.66 13.34
C GLU A 183 -20.28 7.20 13.28
N ARG A 184 -19.18 7.90 13.58
CA ARG A 184 -19.13 9.37 13.46
C ARG A 184 -19.29 9.83 12.01
N LEU A 185 -18.77 9.08 11.05
CA LEU A 185 -18.89 9.37 9.63
C LEU A 185 -20.36 9.27 9.20
N ASP A 186 -21.06 8.20 9.59
CA ASP A 186 -22.48 7.98 9.30
C ASP A 186 -23.36 9.11 9.86
N LEU A 187 -23.10 9.51 11.11
CA LEU A 187 -23.77 10.65 11.73
C LEU A 187 -23.54 11.95 10.94
N THR A 188 -22.31 12.20 10.51
CA THR A 188 -21.93 13.39 9.73
C THR A 188 -22.60 13.38 8.37
N GLU A 189 -22.61 12.24 7.68
CA GLU A 189 -23.29 12.06 6.39
C GLU A 189 -24.79 12.32 6.53
N GLY A 190 -25.42 11.82 7.60
CA GLY A 190 -26.81 12.09 7.92
C GLY A 190 -27.12 13.58 8.19
N ILE A 191 -26.18 14.33 8.76
CA ILE A 191 -26.30 15.80 8.91
C ILE A 191 -26.20 16.48 7.54
N LEU A 192 -25.18 16.14 6.75
CA LEU A 192 -24.96 16.73 5.43
C LEU A 192 -26.13 16.48 4.47
N ILE A 193 -26.75 15.31 4.52
CA ILE A 193 -27.96 15.00 3.73
C ILE A 193 -29.11 15.92 4.14
N ARG A 194 -29.31 16.16 5.44
CA ARG A 194 -30.36 17.06 5.95
C ARG A 194 -30.11 18.51 5.55
N GLU A 195 -28.88 18.99 5.68
CA GLU A 195 -28.50 20.34 5.27
C GLU A 195 -28.67 20.55 3.76
N ARG A 196 -28.25 19.57 2.95
CA ARG A 196 -28.44 19.62 1.49
C ARG A 196 -29.92 19.76 1.11
N LYS A 197 -30.81 19.01 1.77
CA LYS A 197 -32.26 19.13 1.55
C LYS A 197 -32.80 20.50 1.94
N LEU A 198 -32.28 21.08 3.02
CA LEU A 198 -32.67 22.43 3.45
C LEU A 198 -32.22 23.48 2.43
N ILE A 199 -30.97 23.40 1.96
CA ILE A 199 -30.41 24.28 0.93
C ILE A 199 -31.26 24.19 -0.34
N GLN A 200 -31.57 22.99 -0.83
CA GLN A 200 -32.41 22.80 -2.01
C GLN A 200 -33.80 23.46 -1.88
N ARG A 201 -34.42 23.37 -0.69
CA ARG A 201 -35.69 24.09 -0.43
C ARG A 201 -35.51 25.60 -0.47
N LYS A 202 -34.44 26.11 0.15
CA LYS A 202 -34.13 27.55 0.16
C LYS A 202 -33.79 28.09 -1.22
N GLU A 203 -33.10 27.32 -2.05
CA GLU A 203 -32.84 27.66 -3.45
C GLU A 203 -34.14 27.75 -4.25
N LYS A 204 -35.09 26.82 -4.02
CA LYS A 204 -36.40 26.86 -4.66
C LYS A 204 -37.21 28.09 -4.21
N GLU A 205 -37.29 28.35 -2.91
CA GLU A 205 -37.94 29.57 -2.38
C GLU A 205 -37.30 30.84 -2.97
N LEU A 206 -35.97 30.88 -3.08
CA LEU A 206 -35.27 32.03 -3.66
C LEU A 206 -35.57 32.19 -5.16
N GLN A 207 -35.71 31.09 -5.89
CA GLN A 207 -36.07 31.09 -7.31
C GLN A 207 -37.49 31.64 -7.51
N GLU A 208 -38.46 31.20 -6.69
CA GLU A 208 -39.84 31.71 -6.72
C GLU A 208 -39.87 33.22 -6.46
N VAL A 209 -39.11 33.71 -5.47
CA VAL A 209 -39.00 35.16 -5.18
C VAL A 209 -38.34 35.92 -6.34
N ARG A 210 -37.36 35.33 -7.04
CA ARG A 210 -36.73 35.96 -8.21
C ARG A 210 -37.72 36.11 -9.35
N GLU A 211 -38.50 35.07 -9.63
CA GLU A 211 -39.54 35.07 -10.66
C GLU A 211 -40.62 36.12 -10.35
N GLU A 212 -41.07 36.20 -9.10
CA GLU A 212 -42.01 37.22 -8.65
C GLU A 212 -41.47 38.64 -8.86
N LYS A 213 -40.20 38.89 -8.48
CA LYS A 213 -39.55 40.20 -8.71
C LYS A 213 -39.45 40.56 -10.18
N GLU A 214 -39.16 39.60 -11.06
CA GLU A 214 -39.14 39.84 -12.51
C GLU A 214 -40.53 40.19 -13.04
N GLN A 215 -41.57 39.54 -12.53
CA GLN A 215 -42.94 39.83 -12.91
C GLN A 215 -43.35 41.24 -12.47
N ILE A 216 -43.07 41.61 -11.22
CA ILE A 216 -43.31 42.97 -10.71
C ILE A 216 -42.57 44.01 -11.57
N ALA A 217 -41.30 43.78 -11.92
CA ALA A 217 -40.54 44.69 -12.77
C ALA A 217 -41.14 44.85 -14.18
N LYS A 218 -41.70 43.77 -14.76
CA LYS A 218 -42.42 43.83 -16.04
C LYS A 218 -43.70 44.65 -15.92
N GLU A 219 -44.48 44.43 -14.86
CA GLU A 219 -45.71 45.17 -14.58
C GLU A 219 -45.43 46.66 -14.39
N GLU A 220 -44.41 47.03 -13.61
CA GLU A 220 -43.99 48.42 -13.45
C GLU A 220 -43.62 49.08 -14.79
N LYS A 221 -42.92 48.35 -15.67
CA LYS A 221 -42.54 48.85 -16.99
C LYS A 221 -43.76 49.10 -17.88
N ILE A 222 -44.77 48.22 -17.80
CA ILE A 222 -46.05 48.40 -18.49
C ILE A 222 -46.78 49.63 -17.94
N GLN A 223 -46.85 49.77 -16.62
CA GLN A 223 -47.48 50.92 -15.95
C GLN A 223 -46.83 52.26 -16.33
N ARG A 224 -45.49 52.30 -16.43
CA ARG A 224 -44.77 53.50 -16.91
C ARG A 224 -45.16 53.85 -18.36
N ARG A 225 -45.15 52.88 -19.27
CA ARG A 225 -45.57 53.10 -20.67
C ARG A 225 -47.02 53.57 -20.79
N TYR A 226 -47.92 53.01 -19.98
CA TYR A 226 -49.31 53.44 -19.96
C TYR A 226 -49.44 54.91 -19.53
N LYS A 227 -48.72 55.32 -18.48
CA LYS A 227 -48.68 56.73 -18.04
C LYS A 227 -48.12 57.66 -19.13
N GLU A 228 -47.08 57.24 -19.85
CA GLU A 228 -46.51 58.00 -20.98
C GLU A 228 -47.53 58.17 -22.11
N ILE A 229 -48.19 57.09 -22.54
CA ILE A 229 -49.22 57.13 -23.59
C ILE A 229 -50.39 58.03 -23.18
N LEU A 230 -50.85 57.91 -21.93
CA LEU A 230 -51.93 58.74 -21.41
C LEU A 230 -51.54 60.23 -21.42
N ALA A 231 -50.31 60.56 -20.99
CA ALA A 231 -49.79 61.93 -21.04
C ALA A 231 -49.74 62.48 -22.48
N ILE A 232 -49.29 61.68 -23.44
CA ILE A 232 -49.29 62.05 -24.87
C ILE A 232 -50.72 62.27 -25.37
N SER A 233 -51.66 61.37 -25.05
CA SER A 233 -53.06 61.49 -25.47
C SER A 233 -53.72 62.75 -24.90
N VAL A 234 -53.47 63.09 -23.64
CA VAL A 234 -53.95 64.32 -23.01
C VAL A 234 -53.36 65.55 -23.72
N PHE A 235 -52.05 65.54 -24.01
CA PHE A 235 -51.39 66.63 -24.72
C PHE A 235 -51.95 66.84 -26.12
N VAL A 236 -52.11 65.76 -26.90
CA VAL A 236 -52.71 65.82 -28.25
C VAL A 236 -54.14 66.35 -28.19
N GLY A 237 -54.94 65.90 -27.22
CA GLY A 237 -56.30 66.40 -27.00
C GLY A 237 -56.34 67.91 -26.72
N ILE A 238 -55.42 68.43 -25.90
CA ILE A 238 -55.30 69.86 -25.63
C ILE A 238 -54.91 70.64 -26.90
N VAL A 239 -53.96 70.13 -27.69
CA VAL A 239 -53.54 70.76 -28.96
C VAL A 239 -54.69 70.83 -29.96
N ILE A 240 -55.43 69.73 -30.13
CA ILE A 240 -56.59 69.68 -31.02
C ILE A 240 -57.68 70.65 -30.54
N ALA A 241 -58.00 70.66 -29.24
CA ALA A 241 -59.00 71.56 -28.67
C ALA A 241 -58.63 73.05 -28.85
N ASN A 242 -57.35 73.40 -28.75
CA ASN A 242 -56.85 74.75 -29.02
C ASN A 242 -56.87 75.10 -30.51
N SER A 243 -56.75 74.13 -31.42
CA SER A 243 -56.81 74.37 -32.87
C SER A 243 -58.23 74.58 -33.41
N LEU A 244 -59.25 74.21 -32.63
CA LEU A 244 -60.67 74.31 -32.97
C LEU A 244 -61.34 75.56 -32.35
N ARG A 245 -60.59 76.38 -31.62
CA ARG A 245 -60.99 77.71 -31.11
C ARG A 245 -60.42 78.80 -32.01
#